data_AF-A5JZ14-F1
#
_entry.id   AF-A5JZ14-F1
#
_cell.length_a   1.000
_cell.length_b   1.000
_cell.length_c   1.000
_cell.angle_alpha   90.00
_cell.angle_beta   90.00
_cell.angle_gamma   90.00
#
_symmetry.space_group_name_H-M   'P 1'
#
loop_
_entity.id
_entity.type
_entity.pdbx_description
1 polymer ?
#
loop_
_entity_poly.entity_id
_entity_poly.type
_entity_poly.pdbx_seq_one_letter_code
_entity_poly.pdbx_strand_id
1 'polypeptide(L)'
;MSNSAKCNYRRLSLFASLSVMFLCGSTFVSKFDTNVVKTYCEQPSCQKEEVFGRILGQAGVQGVISARNELIGFRRRSVYYQMDKLMDCLFRGFLDTLMWFTEEVYKSDGSGASNDTAMIEKIIRKQMYTEGVTLSNRTVTNEVQRTKERHDEIAAQGTTSEVVKRMMKLYEYENNLSKETMKKISAPHRTESIHDILNAEKIKLKIKKKLETMPYTYDDAIIDSVAARIIGRVTDISKDENIM
;
A
#
# COMPACT_ATOMS: atom_id res chain seq x y z
N MET A 1 42.09 -6.20 -28.25
CA MET A 1 41.23 -5.58 -27.20
C MET A 1 39.82 -6.14 -27.32
N SER A 2 39.47 -7.09 -26.44
CA SER A 2 38.09 -7.42 -26.06
C SER A 2 38.13 -8.58 -25.05
N ASN A 3 38.15 -8.24 -23.76
CA ASN A 3 38.03 -9.23 -22.68
C ASN A 3 36.55 -9.60 -22.52
N SER A 4 36.22 -10.86 -22.83
CA SER A 4 34.97 -11.51 -22.49
C SER A 4 34.97 -11.85 -20.99
N ALA A 5 34.15 -11.17 -20.20
CA ALA A 5 33.85 -11.59 -18.83
C ALA A 5 32.45 -12.22 -18.77
N LYS A 6 32.41 -13.57 -18.86
CA LYS A 6 31.26 -14.36 -18.42
C LYS A 6 31.15 -14.22 -16.90
N CYS A 7 30.13 -13.52 -16.43
CA CYS A 7 29.88 -13.40 -14.99
C CYS A 7 29.18 -14.67 -14.48
N ASN A 8 29.75 -15.26 -13.43
CA ASN A 8 29.47 -16.59 -12.92
C ASN A 8 28.40 -16.49 -11.81
N TYR A 9 27.14 -16.84 -12.12
CA TYR A 9 25.98 -16.68 -11.22
C TYR A 9 25.94 -17.60 -9.99
N ARG A 10 27.02 -18.35 -9.70
CA ARG A 10 27.04 -19.39 -8.66
C ARG A 10 27.65 -18.94 -7.31
N ARG A 11 28.05 -17.67 -7.17
CA ARG A 11 28.68 -17.14 -5.94
C ARG A 11 27.95 -15.97 -5.26
N LEU A 12 26.86 -15.45 -5.83
CA LEU A 12 26.03 -14.45 -5.13
C LEU A 12 24.91 -15.06 -4.27
N SER A 13 24.68 -16.37 -4.32
CA SER A 13 23.64 -17.05 -3.52
C SER A 13 24.11 -17.45 -2.11
N LEU A 14 25.32 -17.05 -1.69
CA LEU A 14 25.90 -17.42 -0.38
C LEU A 14 25.82 -16.31 0.69
N PHE A 15 25.25 -15.14 0.37
CA PHE A 15 25.04 -14.07 1.35
C PHE A 15 23.56 -13.81 1.70
N ALA A 16 22.63 -14.64 1.20
CA ALA A 16 21.19 -14.49 1.46
C ALA A 16 20.61 -15.57 2.40
N SER A 17 21.44 -16.36 3.09
CA SER A 17 21.00 -17.40 4.03
C SER A 17 21.34 -17.13 5.50
N LEU A 18 21.79 -15.92 5.86
CA LEU A 18 22.18 -15.58 7.24
C LEU A 18 21.25 -14.58 7.96
N SER A 19 19.96 -14.56 7.63
CA SER A 19 18.98 -13.71 8.35
C SER A 19 17.63 -14.37 8.64
N VAL A 20 17.54 -15.71 8.58
CA VAL A 20 16.30 -16.47 8.91
C VAL A 20 16.55 -17.52 10.01
N MET A 21 17.50 -17.28 10.91
CA MET A 21 17.76 -18.16 12.07
C MET A 21 17.86 -17.36 13.38
N PHE A 22 16.78 -16.64 13.75
CA PHE A 22 16.67 -16.11 15.12
C PHE A 22 15.27 -16.16 15.74
N LEU A 23 14.27 -16.82 15.12
CA LEU A 23 12.91 -16.86 15.69
C LEU A 23 12.21 -18.23 15.55
N CYS A 24 12.95 -19.33 15.65
CA CYS A 24 12.39 -20.66 15.90
C CYS A 24 13.27 -21.40 16.92
N GLY A 25 12.84 -21.46 18.18
CA GLY A 25 13.45 -22.35 19.17
C GLY A 25 13.42 -21.83 20.61
N SER A 26 12.26 -21.85 21.26
CA SER A 26 12.13 -22.14 22.71
C SER A 26 10.68 -22.21 23.19
N THR A 27 9.89 -23.09 22.56
CA THR A 27 8.87 -23.81 23.33
C THR A 27 9.53 -25.05 23.92
N PHE A 28 10.23 -24.89 25.04
CA PHE A 28 10.54 -26.01 25.92
C PHE A 28 9.75 -25.84 27.21
N VAL A 29 8.60 -26.50 27.25
CA VAL A 29 7.90 -26.80 28.49
C VAL A 29 8.78 -27.81 29.24
N SER A 30 9.41 -27.38 30.34
CA SER A 30 9.83 -28.30 31.39
C SER A 30 8.90 -28.09 32.57
N LYS A 31 8.00 -29.06 32.79
CA LYS A 31 7.22 -29.20 34.02
C LYS A 31 8.14 -29.62 35.15
N PHE A 32 7.84 -29.11 36.35
CA PHE A 32 8.41 -29.40 37.67
C PHE A 32 9.72 -28.65 37.98
N ASP A 33 9.62 -27.56 38.74
CA ASP A 33 9.77 -27.71 40.19
C ASP A 33 9.08 -26.57 40.96
N THR A 34 8.23 -26.98 41.88
CA THR A 34 7.62 -26.17 42.93
C THR A 34 8.69 -25.60 43.86
N ASN A 35 8.79 -24.28 43.97
CA ASN A 35 9.30 -23.58 45.16
C ASN A 35 8.54 -22.24 45.23
N VAL A 36 7.34 -22.21 45.80
CA VAL A 36 7.15 -21.86 47.23
C VAL A 36 8.26 -20.90 47.69
N VAL A 37 8.03 -19.60 47.52
CA VAL A 37 8.75 -18.61 48.31
C VAL A 37 8.26 -18.77 49.74
N LYS A 38 8.99 -19.61 50.50
CA LYS A 38 8.85 -19.70 51.94
C LYS A 38 9.09 -18.31 52.54
N THR A 39 8.04 -17.74 53.11
CA THR A 39 8.16 -16.88 54.29
C THR A 39 8.89 -17.66 55.38
N TYR A 40 10.14 -17.30 55.69
CA TYR A 40 10.78 -17.39 57.01
C TYR A 40 12.19 -16.77 56.89
N CYS A 41 12.35 -15.55 57.40
CA CYS A 41 13.66 -15.02 57.79
C CYS A 41 13.75 -15.16 59.32
N GLU A 42 14.61 -16.06 59.78
CA GLU A 42 15.09 -16.05 61.16
C GLU A 42 16.35 -15.17 61.22
N GLN A 43 16.34 -14.17 62.11
CA GLN A 43 17.41 -13.25 62.53
C GLN A 43 17.55 -11.87 61.84
N PRO A 44 17.96 -10.84 62.60
CA PRO A 44 17.29 -9.54 62.64
C PRO A 44 17.97 -8.51 61.73
N SER A 45 17.58 -8.46 60.47
CA SER A 45 17.91 -7.31 59.61
C SER A 45 16.72 -6.82 58.78
N CYS A 46 15.51 -7.26 59.12
CA CYS A 46 14.26 -6.69 58.61
C CYS A 46 13.98 -5.32 59.25
N GLN A 47 14.81 -4.33 58.97
CA GLN A 47 14.43 -2.92 59.06
C GLN A 47 15.07 -2.14 57.91
N LYS A 48 14.37 -2.17 56.78
CA LYS A 48 13.81 -0.97 56.13
C LYS A 48 13.08 -1.43 54.87
N GLU A 49 11.79 -1.64 55.02
CA GLU A 49 10.85 -1.51 53.91
C GLU A 49 10.92 -0.06 53.41
N GLU A 50 11.89 0.23 52.57
CA GLU A 50 11.88 1.43 51.76
C GLU A 50 11.71 1.03 50.29
N VAL A 51 10.45 1.14 49.87
CA VAL A 51 10.08 1.66 48.55
C VAL A 51 10.30 0.71 47.36
N PHE A 52 9.67 -0.47 47.40
CA PHE A 52 9.33 -1.21 46.17
C PHE A 52 8.01 -0.76 45.52
N GLY A 53 7.37 0.29 46.07
CA GLY A 53 6.11 0.84 45.58
C GLY A 53 6.20 2.06 44.64
N ARG A 54 7.40 2.59 44.33
CA ARG A 54 7.54 3.86 43.56
C ARG A 54 8.07 3.74 42.13
N ILE A 55 8.45 2.55 41.64
CA ILE A 55 9.03 2.45 40.29
C ILE A 55 7.95 2.45 39.19
N LEU A 56 6.72 1.99 39.47
CA LEU A 56 5.57 2.17 38.56
C LEU A 56 5.07 3.63 38.49
N GLY A 57 5.44 4.46 39.48
CA GLY A 57 5.06 5.88 39.54
C GLY A 57 5.96 6.82 38.73
N GLN A 58 7.17 6.39 38.34
CA GLN A 58 8.16 7.25 37.68
C GLN A 58 7.90 7.48 36.18
N ALA A 59 7.20 6.58 35.49
CA ALA A 59 6.75 6.85 34.13
C ALA A 59 5.56 7.83 34.12
N GLY A 60 4.80 7.93 35.20
CA GLY A 60 3.57 8.72 35.28
C GLY A 60 2.53 8.34 34.21
N VAL A 61 1.32 8.90 34.31
CA VAL A 61 0.31 8.80 33.24
C VAL A 61 0.87 9.36 31.92
N GLN A 62 1.78 10.34 32.01
CA GLN A 62 2.41 11.00 30.87
C GLN A 62 3.36 10.11 30.06
N GLY A 63 4.18 9.28 30.71
CA GLY A 63 5.07 8.33 30.02
C GLY A 63 4.30 7.21 29.33
N VAL A 64 3.20 6.75 29.94
CA VAL A 64 2.26 5.80 29.31
C VAL A 64 1.58 6.43 28.09
N ILE A 65 1.17 7.70 28.16
CA ILE A 65 0.61 8.43 27.02
C ILE A 65 1.64 8.61 25.90
N SER A 66 2.89 8.94 26.23
CA SER A 66 3.97 9.09 25.24
C SER A 66 4.26 7.78 24.50
N ALA A 67 4.46 6.68 25.25
CA ALA A 67 4.68 5.36 24.66
C ALA A 67 3.49 4.88 23.82
N ARG A 68 2.25 5.14 24.28
CA ARG A 68 1.03 4.88 23.49
C ARG A 68 1.06 5.65 22.17
N ASN A 69 1.38 6.95 22.21
CA ASN A 69 1.43 7.79 21.02
C ASN A 69 2.53 7.35 20.05
N GLU A 70 3.69 6.93 20.55
CA GLU A 70 4.76 6.36 19.73
C GLU A 70 4.33 5.07 19.06
N LEU A 71 3.74 4.12 19.79
CA LEU A 71 3.23 2.86 19.25
C LEU A 71 2.12 3.09 18.22
N ILE A 72 1.20 4.03 18.49
CA ILE A 72 0.19 4.47 17.53
C ILE A 72 0.86 5.08 16.29
N GLY A 73 1.92 5.88 16.48
CA GLY A 73 2.70 6.48 15.40
C GLY A 73 3.39 5.44 14.51
N PHE A 74 4.04 4.44 15.11
CA PHE A 74 4.65 3.32 14.39
C PHE A 74 3.60 2.50 13.62
N ARG A 75 2.47 2.19 14.26
CA ARG A 75 1.36 1.50 13.61
C ARG A 75 0.82 2.31 12.43
N ARG A 76 0.65 3.63 12.56
CA ARG A 76 0.21 4.51 11.46
C ARG A 76 1.21 4.50 10.29
N ARG A 77 2.51 4.62 10.56
CA ARG A 77 3.55 4.54 9.50
C ARG A 77 3.50 3.19 8.79
N SER A 78 3.32 2.11 9.53
CA SER A 78 3.18 0.76 8.98
C SER A 78 1.93 0.63 8.10
N VAL A 79 0.77 1.09 8.57
CA VAL A 79 -0.49 1.06 7.80
C VAL A 79 -0.39 1.91 6.54
N TYR A 80 0.11 3.15 6.63
CA TYR A 80 0.26 4.02 5.46
C TYR A 80 1.26 3.48 4.44
N TYR A 81 2.33 2.86 4.91
CA TYR A 81 3.27 2.16 4.03
C TYR A 81 2.60 1.00 3.28
N GLN A 82 1.79 0.19 3.96
CA GLN A 82 1.05 -0.90 3.31
C GLN A 82 0.05 -0.37 2.27
N MET A 83 -0.67 0.72 2.57
CA MET A 83 -1.62 1.33 1.63
C MET A 83 -0.91 1.92 0.41
N ASP A 84 0.21 2.60 0.61
CA ASP A 84 1.01 3.13 -0.50
C ASP A 84 1.53 1.99 -1.38
N LYS A 85 2.06 0.92 -0.77
CA LYS A 85 2.55 -0.27 -1.48
C LYS A 85 1.44 -0.92 -2.31
N LEU A 86 0.26 -1.10 -1.74
CA LEU A 86 -0.89 -1.69 -2.42
C LEU A 86 -1.32 -0.86 -3.62
N MET A 87 -1.48 0.45 -3.46
CA MET A 87 -1.87 1.33 -4.57
C MET A 87 -0.80 1.42 -5.65
N ASP A 88 0.48 1.45 -5.26
CA ASP A 88 1.59 1.42 -6.22
C ASP A 88 1.69 0.09 -6.96
N CYS A 89 1.34 -1.03 -6.33
CA CYS A 89 1.22 -2.32 -6.99
C CYS A 89 0.18 -2.27 -8.13
N LEU A 90 -1.00 -1.71 -7.87
CA LEU A 90 -2.05 -1.58 -8.89
C LEU A 90 -1.65 -0.60 -9.99
N PHE A 91 -1.01 0.52 -9.62
CA PHE A 91 -0.53 1.50 -10.58
C PHE A 91 0.58 0.92 -11.47
N ARG A 92 1.53 0.15 -10.92
CA ARG A 92 2.53 -0.59 -11.71
C ARG A 92 1.88 -1.61 -12.64
N GLY A 93 0.86 -2.32 -12.16
CA GLY A 93 0.06 -3.20 -13.01
C GLY A 93 -0.50 -2.47 -14.23
N PHE A 94 -1.05 -1.27 -14.04
CA PHE A 94 -1.49 -0.41 -15.15
C PHE A 94 -0.35 0.02 -16.08
N LEU A 95 0.84 0.35 -15.56
CA LEU A 95 1.97 0.70 -16.42
C LEU A 95 2.36 -0.47 -17.34
N ASP A 96 2.40 -1.68 -16.78
CA ASP A 96 2.68 -2.90 -17.55
C ASP A 96 1.58 -3.18 -18.57
N THR A 97 0.30 -2.96 -18.22
CA THR A 97 -0.79 -3.09 -19.19
C THR A 97 -0.73 -2.03 -20.28
N LEU A 98 -0.28 -0.82 -19.96
CA LEU A 98 -0.12 0.24 -20.94
C LEU A 98 1.02 -0.06 -21.92
N MET A 99 2.14 -0.62 -21.44
CA MET A 99 3.21 -1.11 -22.32
C MET A 99 2.67 -2.15 -23.31
N TRP A 100 1.96 -3.17 -22.79
CA TRP A 100 1.30 -4.16 -23.63
C TRP A 100 0.31 -3.53 -24.62
N PHE A 101 -0.57 -2.64 -24.14
CA PHE A 101 -1.58 -1.97 -24.97
C PHE A 101 -0.96 -1.17 -26.11
N THR A 102 0.09 -0.38 -25.82
CA THR A 102 0.79 0.37 -26.86
C THR A 102 1.46 -0.56 -27.87
N GLU A 103 2.07 -1.66 -27.43
CA GLU A 103 2.63 -2.66 -28.33
C GLU A 103 1.58 -3.30 -29.25
N GLU A 104 0.40 -3.66 -28.73
CA GLU A 104 -0.70 -4.22 -29.53
C GLU A 104 -1.22 -3.22 -30.57
N VAL A 105 -1.44 -1.96 -30.16
CA VAL A 105 -1.87 -0.90 -31.09
C VAL A 105 -0.85 -0.73 -32.22
N TYR A 106 0.46 -0.80 -31.93
CA TYR A 106 1.51 -0.70 -32.94
C TYR A 106 1.73 -1.99 -33.76
N LYS A 107 1.33 -3.17 -33.27
CA LYS A 107 1.51 -4.48 -33.95
C LYS A 107 0.26 -4.97 -34.69
N SER A 108 -0.85 -4.24 -34.63
CA SER A 108 -2.16 -4.69 -35.14
C SER A 108 -2.28 -4.68 -36.68
N ASP A 109 -1.52 -5.52 -37.36
CA ASP A 109 -1.74 -5.91 -38.77
C ASP A 109 -2.90 -6.94 -38.93
N GLY A 110 -3.95 -6.82 -38.11
CA GLY A 110 -5.19 -7.61 -38.25
C GLY A 110 -5.22 -8.98 -37.55
N SER A 111 -4.33 -9.29 -36.61
CA SER A 111 -4.43 -10.54 -35.84
C SER A 111 -5.28 -10.38 -34.57
N GLY A 112 -6.51 -10.91 -34.64
CA GLY A 112 -7.30 -11.48 -33.54
C GLY A 112 -7.43 -10.70 -32.24
N ALA A 113 -8.63 -10.15 -31.99
CA ALA A 113 -9.05 -9.57 -30.72
C ALA A 113 -8.77 -10.51 -29.54
N SER A 114 -7.60 -10.38 -28.92
CA SER A 114 -7.35 -10.93 -27.59
C SER A 114 -8.35 -10.26 -26.65
N ASN A 115 -8.97 -11.00 -25.73
CA ASN A 115 -9.90 -10.38 -24.79
C ASN A 115 -9.11 -9.46 -23.85
N ASP A 116 -9.08 -8.15 -24.16
CA ASP A 116 -8.27 -7.15 -23.46
C ASP A 116 -8.41 -7.23 -21.93
N THR A 117 -9.62 -7.50 -21.45
CA THR A 117 -9.90 -7.64 -20.01
C THR A 117 -9.18 -8.82 -19.36
N ALA A 118 -9.10 -9.97 -20.04
CA ALA A 118 -8.42 -11.15 -19.52
C ALA A 118 -6.90 -10.94 -19.46
N MET A 119 -6.33 -10.23 -20.44
CA MET A 119 -4.91 -9.90 -20.44
C MET A 119 -4.57 -8.87 -19.37
N ILE A 120 -5.39 -7.82 -19.23
CA ILE A 120 -5.28 -6.83 -18.15
C ILE A 120 -5.33 -7.54 -16.78
N GLU A 121 -6.30 -8.42 -16.56
CA GLU A 121 -6.43 -9.17 -15.31
C GLU A 121 -5.20 -10.02 -15.03
N LYS A 122 -4.68 -10.73 -16.04
CA LYS A 122 -3.48 -11.56 -15.93
C LYS A 122 -2.27 -10.72 -15.51
N ILE A 123 -2.07 -9.55 -16.10
CA ILE A 123 -0.95 -8.66 -15.76
C ILE A 123 -1.10 -8.12 -14.33
N ILE A 124 -2.28 -7.61 -13.96
CA ILE A 124 -2.55 -7.09 -12.60
C ILE A 124 -2.30 -8.17 -11.56
N ARG A 125 -2.82 -9.39 -11.77
CA ARG A 125 -2.63 -10.52 -10.83
C ARG A 125 -1.17 -10.93 -10.72
N LYS A 126 -0.42 -10.92 -11.82
CA LYS A 126 1.02 -11.18 -11.81
C LYS A 126 1.75 -10.14 -10.94
N GLN A 127 1.44 -8.86 -11.11
CA GLN A 127 2.07 -7.79 -10.33
C GLN A 127 1.76 -7.93 -8.83
N MET A 128 0.49 -8.18 -8.48
CA MET A 128 0.07 -8.45 -7.11
C MET A 128 0.81 -9.63 -6.49
N TYR A 129 0.92 -10.74 -7.22
CA TYR A 129 1.66 -11.92 -6.76
C TYR A 129 3.13 -11.61 -6.52
N THR A 130 3.79 -10.89 -7.43
CA THR A 130 5.20 -10.50 -7.29
C THR A 130 5.43 -9.58 -6.09
N GLU A 131 4.49 -8.70 -5.78
CA GLU A 131 4.61 -7.79 -4.63
C GLU A 131 4.08 -8.35 -3.31
N GLY A 132 3.48 -9.55 -3.33
CA GLY A 132 2.84 -10.14 -2.16
C GLY A 132 1.63 -9.35 -1.69
N VAL A 133 0.87 -8.76 -2.61
CA VAL A 133 -0.39 -8.05 -2.36
C VAL A 133 -1.55 -8.99 -2.65
N THR A 134 -2.54 -9.02 -1.75
CA THR A 134 -3.74 -9.84 -1.89
C THR A 134 -4.97 -8.94 -1.81
N LEU A 135 -5.85 -9.04 -2.79
CA LEU A 135 -7.14 -8.34 -2.84
C LEU A 135 -8.25 -9.33 -3.16
N SER A 136 -9.49 -8.97 -2.85
CA SER A 136 -10.64 -9.79 -3.23
C SER A 136 -10.81 -9.81 -4.75
N ASN A 137 -11.40 -10.90 -5.28
CA ASN A 137 -11.67 -11.01 -6.72
C ASN A 137 -12.52 -9.83 -7.23
N ARG A 138 -13.48 -9.36 -6.42
CA ARG A 138 -14.31 -8.19 -6.73
C ARG A 138 -13.45 -6.94 -6.94
N THR A 139 -12.52 -6.66 -6.04
CA THR A 139 -11.61 -5.52 -6.14
C THR A 139 -10.70 -5.64 -7.36
N VAL A 140 -10.18 -6.84 -7.64
CA VAL A 140 -9.35 -7.09 -8.83
C VAL A 140 -10.15 -6.85 -10.12
N THR A 141 -11.36 -7.40 -10.24
CA THR A 141 -12.23 -7.18 -11.41
C THR A 141 -12.56 -5.70 -11.61
N ASN A 142 -12.84 -4.97 -10.54
CA ASN A 142 -13.08 -3.52 -10.62
C ASN A 142 -11.83 -2.76 -11.09
N GLU A 143 -10.64 -3.16 -10.64
CA GLU A 143 -9.39 -2.54 -11.08
C GLU A 143 -9.04 -2.86 -12.54
N VAL A 144 -9.39 -4.05 -13.03
CA VAL A 144 -9.33 -4.40 -14.46
C VAL A 144 -10.19 -3.45 -15.28
N GLN A 145 -11.42 -3.20 -14.84
CA GLN A 145 -12.33 -2.29 -15.52
C GLN A 145 -11.79 -0.84 -15.53
N ARG A 146 -11.30 -0.33 -14.40
CA ARG A 146 -10.63 1.00 -14.33
C ARG A 146 -9.40 1.09 -15.22
N THR A 147 -8.69 -0.01 -15.41
CA THR A 147 -7.52 -0.09 -16.29
C THR A 147 -7.95 -0.03 -17.76
N LYS A 148 -9.00 -0.77 -18.12
CA LYS A 148 -9.61 -0.68 -19.46
C LYS A 148 -10.11 0.73 -19.76
N GLU A 149 -10.84 1.37 -18.84
CA GLU A 149 -11.30 2.76 -19.00
C GLU A 149 -10.14 3.72 -19.31
N ARG A 150 -9.01 3.57 -18.60
CA ARG A 150 -7.81 4.39 -18.86
C ARG A 150 -7.20 4.14 -20.24
N HIS A 151 -7.20 2.89 -20.71
CA HIS A 151 -6.76 2.55 -22.07
C HIS A 151 -7.70 3.16 -23.12
N ASP A 152 -9.01 3.01 -22.93
CA ASP A 152 -10.03 3.57 -23.83
C ASP A 152 -9.92 5.11 -23.90
N GLU A 153 -9.67 5.78 -22.76
CA GLU A 153 -9.43 7.23 -22.67
C GLU A 153 -8.16 7.67 -23.42
N ILE A 154 -7.09 6.87 -23.41
CA ILE A 154 -5.88 7.11 -24.21
C ILE A 154 -6.19 6.90 -25.70
N ALA A 155 -6.86 5.80 -26.05
CA ALA A 155 -7.19 5.46 -27.42
C ALA A 155 -8.05 6.55 -28.08
N ALA A 156 -9.06 7.05 -27.36
CA ALA A 156 -9.96 8.10 -27.84
C ALA A 156 -9.25 9.42 -28.13
N GLN A 157 -8.16 9.71 -27.42
CA GLN A 157 -7.33 10.91 -27.63
C GLN A 157 -6.20 10.70 -28.63
N GLY A 158 -5.99 9.46 -29.08
CA GLY A 158 -4.91 9.04 -29.96
C GLY A 158 -3.67 8.53 -29.20
N THR A 159 -2.92 7.61 -29.82
CA THR A 159 -1.79 6.92 -29.20
C THR A 159 -0.43 7.57 -29.47
N THR A 160 -0.40 8.89 -29.68
CA THR A 160 0.88 9.61 -29.86
C THR A 160 1.66 9.69 -28.54
N SER A 161 2.98 9.79 -28.63
CA SER A 161 3.86 9.91 -27.45
C SER A 161 3.46 11.07 -26.52
N GLU A 162 3.03 12.21 -27.09
CA GLU A 162 2.60 13.36 -26.29
C GLU A 162 1.26 13.11 -25.58
N VAL A 163 0.30 12.46 -26.24
CA VAL A 163 -0.97 12.09 -25.60
C VAL A 163 -0.73 11.09 -24.48
N VAL A 164 0.07 10.05 -24.71
CA VAL A 164 0.43 9.06 -23.69
C VAL A 164 1.11 9.75 -22.51
N LYS A 165 2.08 10.64 -22.74
CA LYS A 165 2.77 11.40 -21.69
C LYS A 165 1.81 12.28 -20.88
N ARG A 166 0.90 12.99 -21.55
CA ARG A 166 -0.13 13.83 -20.90
C ARG A 166 -1.08 12.99 -20.04
N MET A 167 -1.60 11.89 -20.57
CA MET A 167 -2.52 11.01 -19.84
C MET A 167 -1.83 10.30 -18.67
N MET A 168 -0.57 9.92 -18.85
CA MET A 168 0.25 9.37 -17.78
C MET A 168 0.41 10.32 -16.59
N LYS A 169 0.59 11.63 -16.85
CA LYS A 169 0.67 12.62 -15.78
C LYS A 169 -0.65 12.75 -15.00
N LEU A 170 -1.78 12.65 -15.70
CA LEU A 170 -3.09 12.64 -15.06
C LEU A 170 -3.29 11.38 -14.18
N TYR A 171 -2.94 10.20 -14.68
CA TYR A 171 -3.13 8.94 -13.93
C TYR A 171 -2.12 8.76 -12.80
N GLU A 172 -0.91 9.31 -12.92
CA GLU A 172 0.04 9.44 -11.81
C GLU A 172 -0.58 10.27 -10.68
N TYR A 173 -1.24 11.38 -11.04
CA TYR A 173 -1.95 12.20 -10.08
C TYR A 173 -3.19 11.50 -9.49
N GLU A 174 -3.96 10.76 -10.30
CA GLU A 174 -5.07 9.90 -9.84
C GLU A 174 -4.59 8.93 -8.74
N ASN A 175 -3.45 8.25 -8.96
CA ASN A 175 -2.87 7.33 -7.98
C ASN A 175 -2.47 8.05 -6.69
N ASN A 176 -1.79 9.19 -6.80
CA ASN A 176 -1.37 9.97 -5.64
C ASN A 176 -2.55 10.49 -4.81
N LEU A 177 -3.59 11.01 -5.46
CA LEU A 177 -4.79 11.46 -4.77
C LEU A 177 -5.58 10.29 -4.15
N SER A 178 -5.55 9.11 -4.77
CA SER A 178 -6.10 7.87 -4.17
C SER A 178 -5.39 7.55 -2.86
N LYS A 179 -4.05 7.60 -2.82
CA LYS A 179 -3.25 7.35 -1.60
C LYS A 179 -3.56 8.36 -0.50
N GLU A 180 -3.60 9.64 -0.84
CA GLU A 180 -3.95 10.70 0.11
C GLU A 180 -5.35 10.50 0.70
N THR A 181 -6.31 10.14 -0.16
CA THR A 181 -7.69 9.89 0.26
C THR A 181 -7.77 8.66 1.17
N MET A 182 -7.08 7.58 0.81
CA MET A 182 -6.98 6.37 1.64
C MET A 182 -6.38 6.65 3.01
N LYS A 183 -5.26 7.39 3.07
CA LYS A 183 -4.61 7.79 4.34
C LYS A 183 -5.55 8.60 5.24
N LYS A 184 -6.40 9.44 4.66
CA LYS A 184 -7.43 10.20 5.40
C LYS A 184 -8.52 9.29 5.97
N ILE A 185 -8.99 8.32 5.19
CA ILE A 185 -10.00 7.35 5.66
C ILE A 185 -9.43 6.45 6.75
N SER A 186 -8.20 5.96 6.59
CA SER A 186 -7.51 5.12 7.57
C SER A 186 -7.00 5.87 8.80
N ALA A 187 -7.23 7.19 8.92
CA ALA A 187 -6.75 7.97 10.05
C ALA A 187 -7.56 7.64 11.33
N PRO A 188 -6.92 7.21 12.43
CA PRO A 188 -7.62 6.74 13.63
C PRO A 188 -8.33 7.84 14.45
N HIS A 189 -8.02 9.11 14.19
CA HIS A 189 -8.68 10.26 14.79
C HIS A 189 -9.18 11.22 13.70
N ARG A 190 -9.71 10.70 12.59
CA ARG A 190 -10.27 11.56 11.56
C ARG A 190 -11.41 12.39 12.14
N THR A 191 -11.44 13.66 11.77
CA THR A 191 -12.49 14.61 12.15
C THR A 191 -13.58 14.70 11.08
N GLU A 192 -13.21 14.44 9.81
CA GLU A 192 -14.11 14.46 8.66
C GLU A 192 -14.81 13.10 8.49
N SER A 193 -16.11 13.10 8.15
CA SER A 193 -16.83 11.85 7.89
C SER A 193 -16.30 11.14 6.65
N ILE A 194 -16.46 9.82 6.54
CA ILE A 194 -16.03 9.09 5.34
C ILE A 194 -16.78 9.59 4.09
N HIS A 195 -18.08 9.87 4.24
CA HIS A 195 -18.90 10.43 3.18
C HIS A 195 -18.36 11.77 2.68
N ASP A 196 -17.88 12.62 3.59
CA ASP A 196 -17.25 13.90 3.25
C ASP A 196 -15.88 13.72 2.58
N ILE A 197 -15.06 12.77 3.05
CA ILE A 197 -13.77 12.46 2.44
C ILE A 197 -13.93 11.94 1.00
N LEU A 198 -14.95 11.10 0.78
CA LEU A 198 -15.30 10.49 -0.52
C LEU A 198 -16.30 11.32 -1.33
N ASN A 199 -16.54 12.57 -0.95
CA ASN A 199 -17.45 13.43 -1.70
C ASN A 199 -16.89 13.73 -3.10
N ALA A 200 -17.68 13.38 -4.13
CA ALA A 200 -17.27 13.52 -5.52
C ALA A 200 -16.89 14.95 -5.90
N GLU A 201 -17.69 15.95 -5.49
CA GLU A 201 -17.43 17.34 -5.81
C GLU A 201 -16.15 17.88 -5.13
N LYS A 202 -15.89 17.47 -3.88
CA LYS A 202 -14.61 17.80 -3.21
C LYS A 202 -13.41 17.18 -3.92
N ILE A 203 -13.54 15.95 -4.42
CA ILE A 203 -12.45 15.27 -5.16
C ILE A 203 -12.24 15.95 -6.51
N LYS A 204 -13.31 16.23 -7.27
CA LYS A 204 -13.24 16.98 -8.54
C LYS A 204 -12.59 18.34 -8.36
N LEU A 205 -12.95 19.09 -7.31
CA LEU A 205 -12.35 20.39 -7.03
C LEU A 205 -10.84 20.29 -6.78
N LYS A 206 -10.40 19.25 -6.04
CA LYS A 206 -8.96 18.99 -5.85
C LYS A 206 -8.25 18.68 -7.17
N ILE A 207 -8.90 17.88 -8.02
CA ILE A 207 -8.37 17.56 -9.34
C ILE A 207 -8.23 18.83 -10.18
N LYS A 208 -9.31 19.60 -10.36
CA LYS A 208 -9.31 20.87 -11.11
C LYS A 208 -8.22 21.82 -10.64
N LYS A 209 -8.13 22.03 -9.32
CA LYS A 209 -7.09 22.88 -8.71
C LYS A 209 -5.67 22.40 -9.00
N LYS A 210 -5.43 21.09 -9.09
CA LYS A 210 -4.11 20.56 -9.47
C LYS A 210 -3.84 20.77 -10.96
N LEU A 211 -4.85 20.56 -11.80
CA LEU A 211 -4.72 20.70 -13.26
C LEU A 211 -4.44 22.15 -13.68
N GLU A 212 -4.87 23.16 -12.91
CA GLU A 212 -4.46 24.56 -13.10
C GLU A 212 -2.93 24.76 -13.10
N THR A 213 -2.18 23.88 -12.43
CA THR A 213 -0.72 23.93 -12.37
C THR A 213 -0.02 23.08 -13.43
N MET A 214 -0.78 22.33 -14.23
CA MET A 214 -0.28 21.48 -15.30
C MET A 214 -0.37 22.22 -16.65
N PRO A 215 0.54 21.94 -17.60
CA PRO A 215 0.52 22.60 -18.91
C PRO A 215 -0.56 22.06 -19.86
N TYR A 216 -1.49 21.24 -19.35
CA TYR A 216 -2.45 20.48 -20.14
C TYR A 216 -3.88 20.73 -19.66
N THR A 217 -4.79 20.90 -20.60
CA THR A 217 -6.23 20.94 -20.34
C THR A 217 -6.85 19.56 -20.50
N TYR A 218 -7.85 19.26 -19.68
CA TYR A 218 -8.59 18.00 -19.71
C TYR A 218 -10.08 18.30 -19.67
N ASP A 219 -10.86 17.53 -20.42
CA ASP A 219 -12.31 17.69 -20.46
C ASP A 219 -12.95 17.31 -19.12
N ASP A 220 -14.06 17.96 -18.78
CA ASP A 220 -14.79 17.69 -17.54
C ASP A 220 -15.23 16.22 -17.43
N ALA A 221 -15.52 15.55 -18.54
CA ALA A 221 -15.85 14.12 -18.58
C ALA A 221 -14.68 13.24 -18.08
N ILE A 222 -13.43 13.58 -18.43
CA ILE A 222 -12.24 12.87 -17.94
C ILE A 222 -12.06 13.14 -16.45
N ILE A 223 -12.28 14.38 -16.00
CA ILE A 223 -12.18 14.74 -14.59
C ILE A 223 -13.21 13.98 -13.75
N ASP A 224 -14.45 13.87 -14.24
CA ASP A 224 -15.51 13.10 -13.61
C ASP A 224 -15.17 11.61 -13.52
N SER A 225 -14.63 11.05 -14.60
CA SER A 225 -14.15 9.67 -14.67
C SER A 225 -13.03 9.39 -13.64
N VAL A 226 -12.02 10.26 -13.59
CA VAL A 226 -10.92 10.20 -12.61
C VAL A 226 -11.46 10.26 -11.18
N ALA A 227 -12.38 11.19 -10.88
CA ALA A 227 -12.97 11.31 -9.55
C ALA A 227 -13.73 10.02 -9.14
N ALA A 228 -14.53 9.47 -10.05
CA ALA A 228 -15.26 8.22 -9.83
C ALA A 228 -14.32 7.04 -9.59
N ARG A 229 -13.22 6.93 -10.36
CA ARG A 229 -12.20 5.89 -10.16
C ARG A 229 -11.51 5.98 -8.81
N ILE A 230 -11.15 7.18 -8.36
CA ILE A 230 -10.55 7.40 -7.04
C ILE A 230 -11.50 6.92 -5.93
N ILE A 231 -12.76 7.37 -5.97
CA ILE A 231 -13.77 7.00 -4.97
C ILE A 231 -13.99 5.49 -4.98
N GLY A 232 -14.17 4.90 -6.15
CA GLY A 232 -14.38 3.46 -6.31
C GLY A 232 -13.20 2.65 -5.77
N ARG A 233 -11.96 3.01 -6.16
CA ARG A 233 -10.75 2.29 -5.74
C ARG A 233 -10.58 2.36 -4.23
N VAL A 234 -10.71 3.55 -3.65
CA VAL A 234 -10.60 3.74 -2.19
C VAL A 234 -11.69 2.96 -1.45
N THR A 235 -12.92 2.96 -1.95
CA THR A 235 -14.04 2.22 -1.35
C THR A 235 -13.79 0.71 -1.39
N ASP A 236 -13.30 0.18 -2.51
CA ASP A 236 -13.04 -1.25 -2.66
C ASP A 236 -11.94 -1.73 -1.74
N ILE A 237 -10.80 -1.03 -1.71
CA ILE A 237 -9.67 -1.38 -0.84
C ILE A 237 -10.06 -1.21 0.63
N SER A 238 -10.81 -0.16 0.98
CA SER A 238 -11.27 0.03 2.36
C SER A 238 -12.13 -1.13 2.86
N LYS A 239 -12.93 -1.77 1.98
CA LYS A 239 -13.70 -2.97 2.31
C LYS A 239 -12.80 -4.19 2.48
N ASP A 240 -11.86 -4.41 1.57
CA ASP A 240 -10.93 -5.55 1.65
C ASP A 240 -10.04 -5.48 2.91
N GLU A 241 -9.65 -4.26 3.32
CA GLU A 241 -8.82 -4.00 4.49
C GLU A 241 -9.62 -3.80 5.80
N ASN A 242 -10.95 -4.01 5.78
CA ASN A 242 -11.85 -3.85 6.92
C ASN A 242 -11.74 -2.47 7.63
N ILE A 243 -11.57 -1.41 6.83
CA ILE A 243 -11.52 -0.01 7.30
C ILE A 243 -12.91 0.63 7.30
N MET A 244 -13.77 0.18 6.38
CA MET A 244 -15.16 0.61 6.18
C MET A 244 -16.12 -0.55 6.27
#